data_AF-A0A3Q7G9Q9-F1
#
_entry.id   AF-A0A3Q7G9Q9-F1
#
_cell.length_a   1.000
_cell.length_b   1.000
_cell.length_c   1.000
_cell.angle_alpha   90.00
_cell.angle_beta   90.00
_cell.angle_gamma   90.00
#
_symmetry.space_group_name_H-M   'P 1'
#
loop_
_entity.id
_entity.type
_entity.pdbx_description
1 polymer ?
#
loop_
_entity_poly.entity_id
_entity_poly.type
_entity_poly.pdbx_seq_one_letter_code
_entity_poly.pdbx_strand_id
1 'polypeptide(L)'
;MEPKTSIVSSSSSKPSNPNPKNRDFLIHLEAYLAKRDGVDKLLKISRYASKIILASSVIPDSLPLSQRLKSFESSVGVSRKAFRLGKFVQDVNALRSANISSKEDLLLSILAYGGEGLYYFVEQFIWLGKAGLIDKKNLNSLQKISAWCEFIGYIGSVSLKVKELRQISEDEQCLLSTREVSMIRGIGFADEEEKLRKLRLKKLMKRLSVIQDFADGLMALADISDGKGMLSAPLLLSSAGLLSALISTHKNWISC
;
A
#
# COMPACT_ATOMS: atom_id res chain seq x y z
N MET A 1 36.97 -71.36 -27.12
CA MET A 1 35.85 -71.91 -26.32
C MET A 1 35.51 -70.85 -25.29
N GLU A 2 34.24 -70.41 -25.28
CA GLU A 2 33.61 -69.40 -24.40
C GLU A 2 34.04 -67.93 -24.54
N PRO A 3 33.19 -66.95 -24.15
CA PRO A 3 31.77 -66.81 -24.50
C PRO A 3 31.36 -65.37 -24.93
N LYS A 4 30.11 -65.27 -25.42
CA LYS A 4 29.39 -64.10 -25.93
C LYS A 4 29.32 -62.93 -24.94
N THR A 5 29.61 -61.72 -25.41
CA THR A 5 29.32 -60.46 -24.71
C THR A 5 28.03 -59.86 -25.24
N SER A 6 26.99 -59.87 -24.40
CA SER A 6 25.69 -59.27 -24.68
C SER A 6 25.77 -57.74 -24.54
N ILE A 7 25.41 -57.04 -25.62
CA ILE A 7 25.30 -55.58 -25.70
C ILE A 7 24.05 -55.15 -24.93
N VAL A 8 24.22 -54.43 -23.81
CA VAL A 8 23.14 -53.69 -23.14
C VAL A 8 23.12 -52.27 -23.72
N SER A 9 22.12 -51.98 -24.52
CA SER A 9 21.84 -50.65 -25.06
C SER A 9 21.26 -49.74 -23.96
N SER A 10 22.07 -48.83 -23.43
CA SER A 10 21.61 -47.75 -22.55
C SER A 10 20.89 -46.68 -23.37
N SER A 11 19.56 -46.67 -23.32
CA SER A 11 18.73 -45.57 -23.84
C SER A 11 18.95 -44.33 -22.97
N SER A 12 19.68 -43.34 -23.49
CA SER A 12 19.87 -42.03 -22.85
C SER A 12 18.59 -41.21 -22.95
N SER A 13 17.77 -41.23 -21.89
CA SER A 13 16.70 -40.25 -21.71
C SER A 13 17.32 -38.88 -21.46
N LYS A 14 17.26 -38.02 -22.47
CA LYS A 14 17.56 -36.58 -22.33
C LYS A 14 16.73 -36.00 -21.18
N PRO A 15 17.30 -35.18 -20.28
CA PRO A 15 16.50 -34.48 -19.28
C PRO A 15 15.56 -33.52 -19.98
N SER A 16 14.27 -33.76 -19.86
CA SER A 16 13.22 -32.84 -20.26
C SER A 16 13.42 -31.51 -19.54
N ASN A 17 13.58 -30.44 -20.32
CA ASN A 17 13.56 -29.07 -19.82
C ASN A 17 12.38 -28.90 -18.83
N PRO A 18 12.60 -28.32 -17.64
CA PRO A 18 11.50 -28.03 -16.75
C PRO A 18 10.57 -27.03 -17.45
N ASN A 19 9.33 -27.46 -17.65
CA ASN A 19 8.19 -26.65 -18.09
C ASN A 19 8.30 -25.22 -17.51
N PRO A 20 8.16 -24.15 -18.31
CA PRO A 20 8.17 -22.80 -17.76
C PRO A 20 7.05 -22.72 -16.74
N LYS A 21 7.41 -22.58 -15.46
CA LYS A 21 6.49 -22.48 -14.33
C LYS A 21 5.32 -21.59 -14.73
N ASN A 22 4.10 -22.13 -14.68
CA ASN A 22 2.85 -21.39 -14.83
C ASN A 22 2.85 -20.27 -13.78
N ARG A 23 3.40 -19.10 -14.13
CA ARG A 23 3.48 -17.96 -13.23
C ARG A 23 2.07 -17.42 -13.13
N ASP A 24 1.53 -17.39 -11.92
CA ASP A 24 0.25 -16.77 -11.64
C ASP A 24 0.23 -15.35 -12.24
N PHE A 25 -0.63 -15.15 -13.24
CA PHE A 25 -0.69 -13.93 -14.02
C PHE A 25 -0.94 -12.71 -13.12
N LEU A 26 -1.82 -12.83 -12.12
CA LEU A 26 -2.15 -11.71 -11.25
C LEU A 26 -0.96 -11.34 -10.37
N ILE A 27 -0.20 -12.30 -9.87
CA ILE A 27 1.02 -12.04 -9.09
C ILE A 27 2.08 -11.36 -9.97
N HIS A 28 2.22 -11.82 -11.23
CA HIS A 28 3.16 -11.19 -12.15
C HIS A 28 2.75 -9.76 -12.54
N LEU A 29 1.45 -9.56 -12.79
CA LEU A 29 0.89 -8.25 -13.10
C LEU A 29 1.05 -7.28 -11.93
N GLU A 30 0.77 -7.73 -10.70
CA GLU A 30 1.03 -6.94 -9.48
C GLU A 30 2.49 -6.50 -9.41
N ALA A 31 3.45 -7.43 -9.55
CA ALA A 31 4.87 -7.12 -9.49
C ALA A 31 5.30 -6.15 -10.60
N TYR A 32 4.71 -6.26 -11.80
CA TYR A 32 4.94 -5.33 -12.89
C TYR A 32 4.43 -3.92 -12.55
N LEU A 33 3.19 -3.81 -12.05
CA LEU A 33 2.55 -2.55 -11.72
C LEU A 33 3.20 -1.85 -10.52
N ALA A 34 3.74 -2.59 -9.55
CA ALA A 34 4.41 -2.04 -8.37
C ALA A 34 5.66 -1.20 -8.70
N LYS A 35 6.28 -1.40 -9.88
CA LYS A 35 7.48 -0.65 -10.31
C LYS A 35 7.29 0.86 -10.37
N ARG A 36 6.05 1.33 -10.53
CA ARG A 36 5.74 2.77 -10.62
C ARG A 36 5.29 3.39 -9.29
N ASP A 37 5.17 2.61 -8.22
CA ASP A 37 4.68 3.11 -6.92
C ASP A 37 5.60 4.19 -6.33
N GLY A 38 6.92 4.07 -6.54
CA GLY A 38 7.87 5.10 -6.12
C GLY A 38 7.57 6.45 -6.77
N VAL A 39 7.22 6.45 -8.07
CA VAL A 39 6.89 7.67 -8.81
C VAL A 39 5.59 8.30 -8.31
N ASP A 40 4.53 7.51 -8.07
CA ASP A 40 3.28 8.03 -7.48
C ASP A 40 3.53 8.69 -6.11
N LYS A 41 4.40 8.11 -5.28
CA LYS A 41 4.73 8.66 -3.95
C LYS A 41 5.45 10.00 -4.03
N LEU A 42 6.42 10.14 -4.94
CA LEU A 42 7.07 11.42 -5.21
C LEU A 42 6.06 12.47 -5.68
N LEU A 43 5.16 12.10 -6.59
CA LEU A 43 4.09 13.00 -7.04
C LEU A 43 3.12 13.34 -5.89
N LYS A 44 2.85 12.42 -4.96
CA LYS A 44 2.04 12.69 -3.75
C LYS A 44 2.70 13.77 -2.90
N ILE A 45 4.01 13.65 -2.67
CA ILE A 45 4.80 14.65 -1.92
C ILE A 45 4.72 16.01 -2.64
N SER A 46 5.02 16.07 -3.94
CA SER A 46 5.00 17.32 -4.71
C SER A 46 3.63 18.00 -4.67
N ARG A 47 2.53 17.22 -4.79
CA ARG A 47 1.16 17.73 -4.71
C ARG A 47 0.86 18.35 -3.35
N TYR A 48 1.16 17.64 -2.26
CA TYR A 48 0.83 18.11 -0.92
C TYR A 48 1.74 19.24 -0.43
N ALA A 49 3.02 19.24 -0.82
CA ALA A 49 3.89 20.39 -0.61
C ALA A 49 3.33 21.65 -1.32
N SER A 50 2.87 21.50 -2.58
CA SER A 50 2.23 22.60 -3.31
C SER A 50 0.95 23.08 -2.64
N LYS A 51 0.10 22.16 -2.15
CA LYS A 51 -1.11 22.53 -1.41
C LYS A 51 -0.80 23.26 -0.10
N ILE A 52 0.25 22.88 0.63
CA ILE A 52 0.66 23.58 1.86
C ILE A 52 1.07 25.01 1.53
N ILE A 53 1.90 25.21 0.50
CA ILE A 53 2.32 26.56 0.07
C ILE A 53 1.12 27.42 -0.34
N LEU A 54 0.15 26.83 -1.04
CA LEU A 54 -1.09 27.51 -1.42
C LEU A 54 -1.98 27.83 -0.22
N ALA A 55 -2.01 26.96 0.80
CA ALA A 55 -2.82 27.14 2.00
C ALA A 55 -2.17 28.07 3.04
N SER A 56 -0.85 28.27 3.00
CA SER A 56 -0.11 29.06 3.98
C SER A 56 -0.10 30.57 3.69
N SER A 57 -0.78 31.02 2.62
CA SER A 57 -0.83 32.43 2.16
C SER A 57 0.55 33.09 1.97
N VAL A 58 1.62 32.30 1.88
CA VAL A 58 3.01 32.78 1.70
C VAL A 58 3.17 33.43 0.33
N ILE A 59 2.39 32.99 -0.66
CA ILE A 59 2.35 33.56 -2.01
C ILE A 59 1.01 34.29 -2.16
N PRO A 60 1.01 35.62 -2.39
CA PRO A 60 -0.19 36.37 -2.70
C PRO A 60 -0.94 35.77 -3.91
N ASP A 61 -2.26 35.66 -3.80
CA ASP A 61 -3.11 35.12 -4.88
C ASP A 61 -3.08 35.95 -6.17
N SER A 62 -2.68 37.22 -6.08
CA SER A 62 -2.53 38.13 -7.22
C SER A 62 -1.32 37.81 -8.09
N LEU A 63 -0.36 37.01 -7.60
CA LEU A 63 0.83 36.66 -8.38
C LEU A 63 0.51 35.55 -9.38
N PRO A 64 1.00 35.65 -10.64
CA PRO A 64 0.90 34.58 -11.64
C PRO A 64 1.45 33.23 -11.14
N LEU A 65 2.39 33.27 -10.19
CA LEU A 65 2.95 32.08 -9.55
C LEU A 65 1.90 31.25 -8.80
N SER A 66 0.92 31.88 -8.13
CA SER A 66 -0.17 31.15 -7.43
C SER A 66 -1.00 30.34 -8.43
N GLN A 67 -1.35 30.93 -9.58
CA GLN A 67 -2.10 30.24 -10.64
C GLN A 67 -1.29 29.10 -11.29
N ARG A 68 0.01 29.32 -11.54
CA ARG A 68 0.91 28.27 -12.03
C ARG A 68 1.03 27.11 -11.04
N LEU A 69 1.13 27.42 -9.73
CA LEU A 69 1.21 26.42 -8.68
C LEU A 69 -0.10 25.62 -8.52
N LYS A 70 -1.27 26.27 -8.61
CA LYS A 70 -2.59 25.60 -8.67
C LYS A 70 -2.68 24.66 -9.88
N SER A 71 -2.19 25.11 -11.04
CA SER A 71 -2.18 24.29 -12.26
C SER A 71 -1.23 23.10 -12.17
N PHE A 72 -0.05 23.30 -11.57
CA PHE A 72 0.91 22.25 -11.27
C PHE A 72 0.29 21.21 -10.31
N GLU A 73 -0.28 21.66 -9.19
CA GLU A 73 -0.94 20.80 -8.20
C GLU A 73 -2.00 19.89 -8.86
N SER A 74 -2.85 20.48 -9.71
CA SER A 74 -3.90 19.78 -10.44
C SER A 74 -3.34 18.75 -11.42
N SER A 75 -2.33 19.15 -12.20
CA SER A 75 -1.66 18.28 -13.19
C SER A 75 -0.96 17.09 -12.54
N VAL A 76 -0.29 17.33 -11.41
CA VAL A 76 0.29 16.26 -10.58
C VAL A 76 -0.80 15.33 -10.06
N GLY A 77 -1.95 15.86 -9.64
CA GLY A 77 -3.11 15.07 -9.22
C GLY A 77 -3.62 14.10 -10.29
N VAL A 78 -3.72 14.55 -11.53
CA VAL A 78 -4.11 13.69 -12.67
C VAL A 78 -3.03 12.63 -12.95
N SER A 79 -1.76 13.05 -12.95
CA SER A 79 -0.61 12.15 -13.18
C SER A 79 -0.56 11.01 -12.16
N ARG A 80 -0.81 11.31 -10.88
CA ARG A 80 -0.90 10.29 -9.82
C ARG A 80 -1.97 9.24 -10.09
N LYS A 81 -3.13 9.63 -10.60
CA LYS A 81 -4.18 8.67 -10.94
C LYS A 81 -3.74 7.76 -12.10
N ALA A 82 -3.02 8.29 -13.08
CA ALA A 82 -2.44 7.49 -14.16
C ALA A 82 -1.43 6.44 -13.62
N PHE A 83 -0.56 6.84 -12.69
CA PHE A 83 0.39 5.93 -12.06
C PHE A 83 -0.26 4.90 -11.14
N ARG A 84 -1.54 5.03 -10.80
CA ARG A 84 -2.30 4.04 -10.01
C ARG A 84 -3.20 3.13 -10.85
N LEU A 85 -3.20 3.25 -12.18
CA LEU A 85 -4.00 2.41 -13.07
C LEU A 85 -3.77 0.91 -12.87
N GLY A 86 -4.78 0.12 -12.54
CA GLY A 86 -4.60 -1.31 -12.27
C GLY A 86 -4.11 -1.64 -10.87
N LYS A 87 -3.97 -0.65 -9.98
CA LYS A 87 -3.54 -0.89 -8.59
C LYS A 87 -4.50 -1.80 -7.82
N PHE A 88 -5.79 -1.81 -8.17
CA PHE A 88 -6.78 -2.74 -7.62
C PHE A 88 -6.39 -4.22 -7.70
N VAL A 89 -5.49 -4.60 -8.62
CA VAL A 89 -4.96 -5.98 -8.73
C VAL A 89 -4.20 -6.39 -7.47
N GLN A 90 -3.50 -5.45 -6.83
CA GLN A 90 -2.83 -5.67 -5.54
C GLN A 90 -3.85 -6.08 -4.47
N ASP A 91 -4.98 -5.37 -4.39
CA ASP A 91 -6.01 -5.66 -3.41
C ASP A 91 -6.74 -6.98 -3.68
N VAL A 92 -6.95 -7.32 -4.95
CA VAL A 92 -7.50 -8.62 -5.35
C VAL A 92 -6.56 -9.77 -4.93
N ASN A 93 -5.25 -9.62 -5.16
CA ASN A 93 -4.27 -10.61 -4.72
C ASN A 93 -4.19 -10.69 -3.19
N ALA A 94 -4.19 -9.55 -2.50
CA ALA A 94 -4.18 -9.48 -1.05
C ALA A 94 -5.40 -10.20 -0.46
N LEU A 95 -6.60 -9.93 -0.97
CA LEU A 95 -7.83 -10.59 -0.54
C LEU A 95 -7.80 -12.10 -0.81
N ARG A 96 -7.30 -12.53 -1.97
CA ARG A 96 -7.14 -13.95 -2.31
C ARG A 96 -6.14 -14.68 -1.41
N SER A 97 -5.10 -13.98 -0.97
CA SER A 97 -4.03 -14.50 -0.10
C SER A 97 -4.30 -14.31 1.39
N ALA A 98 -5.41 -13.66 1.76
CA ALA A 98 -5.71 -13.34 3.14
C ALA A 98 -5.90 -14.63 3.96
N ASN A 99 -5.19 -14.71 5.09
CA ASN A 99 -5.30 -15.85 5.98
C ASN A 99 -6.55 -15.72 6.84
N ILE A 100 -7.60 -16.45 6.47
CA ILE A 100 -8.91 -16.37 7.12
C ILE A 100 -8.96 -17.40 8.25
N SER A 101 -8.52 -16.97 9.44
CA SER A 101 -8.60 -17.79 10.65
C SER A 101 -9.96 -17.70 11.34
N SER A 102 -10.70 -16.61 11.13
CA SER A 102 -11.99 -16.34 11.78
C SER A 102 -12.95 -15.57 10.87
N LYS A 103 -14.24 -15.57 11.21
CA LYS A 103 -15.25 -14.77 10.50
C LYS A 103 -14.98 -13.27 10.62
N GLU A 104 -14.45 -12.83 11.75
CA GLU A 104 -14.03 -11.43 11.94
C GLU A 104 -12.89 -11.07 10.98
N ASP A 105 -11.88 -11.93 10.86
CA ASP A 105 -10.76 -11.73 9.92
C ASP A 105 -11.21 -11.68 8.47
N LEU A 106 -12.20 -12.51 8.10
CA LEU A 106 -12.81 -12.47 6.79
C LEU A 106 -13.49 -11.12 6.53
N LEU A 107 -14.33 -10.66 7.46
CA LEU A 107 -15.04 -9.39 7.33
C LEU A 107 -14.07 -8.22 7.24
N LEU A 108 -13.06 -8.17 8.10
CA LEU A 108 -12.04 -7.12 8.09
C LEU A 108 -11.21 -7.14 6.80
N SER A 109 -10.87 -8.32 6.28
CA SER A 109 -10.14 -8.47 5.01
C SER A 109 -10.98 -8.01 3.82
N ILE A 110 -12.28 -8.35 3.78
CA ILE A 110 -13.21 -7.88 2.75
C ILE A 110 -13.36 -6.36 2.83
N LEU A 111 -13.49 -5.79 4.02
CA LEU A 111 -13.59 -4.34 4.18
C LEU A 111 -12.31 -3.65 3.70
N ALA A 112 -11.13 -4.11 4.15
CA ALA A 112 -9.84 -3.53 3.83
C ALA A 112 -9.55 -3.62 2.32
N TYR A 113 -9.40 -4.84 1.81
CA TYR A 113 -8.97 -5.08 0.44
C TYR A 113 -10.12 -4.90 -0.57
N GLY A 114 -11.35 -5.25 -0.21
CA GLY A 114 -12.51 -5.00 -1.08
C GLY A 114 -12.82 -3.51 -1.22
N GLY A 115 -12.77 -2.76 -0.12
CA GLY A 115 -12.96 -1.31 -0.13
C GLY A 115 -11.88 -0.57 -0.93
N GLU A 116 -10.60 -0.82 -0.63
CA GLU A 116 -9.47 -0.20 -1.33
C GLU A 116 -9.38 -0.66 -2.80
N GLY A 117 -9.67 -1.94 -3.08
CA GLY A 117 -9.74 -2.47 -4.44
C GLY A 117 -10.84 -1.82 -5.27
N LEU A 118 -12.06 -1.68 -4.73
CA LEU A 118 -13.17 -1.02 -5.42
C LEU A 118 -12.88 0.47 -5.64
N TYR A 119 -12.22 1.12 -4.67
CA TYR A 119 -11.71 2.48 -4.82
C TYR A 119 -10.78 2.61 -6.03
N TYR A 120 -9.69 1.85 -6.10
CA TYR A 120 -8.75 1.95 -7.23
C TYR A 120 -9.39 1.51 -8.54
N PHE A 121 -10.36 0.60 -8.51
CA PHE A 121 -11.11 0.22 -9.69
C PHE A 121 -11.93 1.40 -10.25
N VAL A 122 -12.75 2.04 -9.41
CA VAL A 122 -13.55 3.21 -9.79
C VAL A 122 -12.67 4.39 -10.18
N GLU A 123 -11.52 4.55 -9.54
CA GLU A 123 -10.57 5.62 -9.82
C GLU A 123 -10.07 5.62 -11.27
N GLN A 124 -9.99 4.48 -11.94
CA GLN A 124 -9.60 4.41 -13.34
C GLN A 124 -10.57 5.18 -14.23
N PHE A 125 -11.88 5.04 -13.99
CA PHE A 125 -12.90 5.81 -14.72
C PHE A 125 -12.84 7.30 -14.37
N ILE A 126 -12.58 7.64 -13.11
CA ILE A 126 -12.36 9.03 -12.71
C ILE A 126 -11.18 9.63 -13.46
N TRP A 127 -10.08 8.89 -13.60
CA TRP A 127 -8.92 9.31 -14.36
C TRP A 127 -9.26 9.51 -15.84
N LEU A 128 -9.96 8.55 -16.47
CA LEU A 128 -10.40 8.67 -17.86
C LEU A 128 -11.26 9.92 -18.09
N GLY A 129 -12.17 10.25 -17.15
CA GLY A 129 -13.00 11.44 -17.24
C GLY A 129 -12.20 12.74 -17.06
N LYS A 130 -11.19 12.73 -16.19
CA LYS A 130 -10.27 13.87 -16.01
C LYS A 130 -9.30 14.05 -17.17
N ALA A 131 -8.89 12.96 -17.82
CA ALA A 131 -8.06 12.97 -19.03
C ALA A 131 -8.84 13.39 -20.28
N GLY A 132 -10.17 13.40 -20.24
CA GLY A 132 -11.05 13.80 -21.34
C GLY A 132 -11.46 12.67 -22.28
N LEU A 133 -11.20 11.40 -21.93
CA LEU A 133 -11.59 10.26 -22.76
C LEU A 133 -13.08 9.90 -22.62
N ILE A 134 -13.67 10.10 -21.44
CA ILE A 134 -15.08 9.80 -21.17
C ILE A 134 -15.84 11.04 -20.68
N ASP A 135 -17.17 11.02 -20.85
CA ASP A 135 -18.06 12.11 -20.44
C ASP A 135 -17.97 12.38 -18.92
N LYS A 136 -17.97 13.65 -18.55
CA LYS A 136 -17.84 14.13 -17.17
C LYS A 136 -19.16 14.10 -16.39
N LYS A 137 -20.30 13.82 -17.04
CA LYS A 137 -21.65 13.78 -16.40
C LYS A 137 -21.68 12.98 -15.10
N ASN A 138 -21.07 11.80 -15.09
CA ASN A 138 -21.10 10.89 -13.93
C ASN A 138 -19.89 11.02 -13.00
N LEU A 139 -18.95 11.93 -13.29
CA LEU A 139 -17.67 12.02 -12.61
C LEU A 139 -17.81 12.32 -11.11
N ASN A 140 -18.77 13.18 -10.74
CA ASN A 140 -19.03 13.52 -9.34
C ASN A 140 -19.60 12.32 -8.57
N SER A 141 -20.50 11.55 -9.18
CA SER A 141 -21.05 10.34 -8.57
C SER A 141 -19.96 9.29 -8.36
N LEU A 142 -19.13 9.04 -9.38
CA LEU A 142 -17.99 8.13 -9.28
C LEU A 142 -16.99 8.58 -8.22
N GLN A 143 -16.70 9.87 -8.10
CA GLN A 143 -15.83 10.42 -7.05
C GLN A 143 -16.39 10.16 -5.65
N LYS A 144 -17.71 10.36 -5.44
CA LYS A 144 -18.34 10.08 -4.14
C LYS A 144 -18.34 8.60 -3.79
N ILE A 145 -18.66 7.72 -4.75
CA ILE A 145 -18.59 6.26 -4.56
C ILE A 145 -17.17 5.85 -4.21
N SER A 146 -16.19 6.32 -5.00
CA SER A 146 -14.77 6.08 -4.79
C SER A 146 -14.31 6.50 -3.38
N ALA A 147 -14.71 7.69 -2.92
CA ALA A 147 -14.34 8.20 -1.59
C ALA A 147 -14.95 7.36 -0.46
N TRP A 148 -16.21 6.91 -0.59
CA TRP A 148 -16.83 6.00 0.36
C TRP A 148 -16.14 4.63 0.41
N CYS A 149 -15.82 4.05 -0.75
CA CYS A 149 -15.07 2.80 -0.82
C CYS A 149 -13.68 2.92 -0.18
N GLU A 150 -12.97 4.02 -0.44
CA GLU A 150 -11.68 4.31 0.14
C GLU A 150 -11.76 4.43 1.66
N PHE A 151 -12.75 5.17 2.19
CA PHE A 151 -12.94 5.34 3.63
C PHE A 151 -13.25 4.02 4.34
N ILE A 152 -14.15 3.20 3.77
CA ILE A 152 -14.47 1.86 4.31
C ILE A 152 -13.21 0.96 4.28
N GLY A 153 -12.43 1.05 3.19
CA GLY A 153 -11.13 0.39 3.06
C GLY A 153 -10.19 0.72 4.22
N TYR A 154 -10.03 2.01 4.55
CA TYR A 154 -9.17 2.43 5.66
C TYR A 154 -9.69 1.94 7.02
N ILE A 155 -11.00 1.90 7.27
CA ILE A 155 -11.54 1.32 8.52
C ILE A 155 -11.13 -0.14 8.67
N GLY A 156 -11.29 -0.95 7.61
CA GLY A 156 -10.85 -2.34 7.61
C GLY A 156 -9.33 -2.46 7.80
N SER A 157 -8.55 -1.67 7.05
CA SER A 157 -7.09 -1.71 7.03
C SER A 157 -6.49 -1.33 8.40
N VAL A 158 -6.99 -0.27 9.03
CA VAL A 158 -6.61 0.14 10.39
C VAL A 158 -6.93 -0.98 11.39
N SER A 159 -8.11 -1.58 11.32
CA SER A 159 -8.52 -2.64 12.24
C SER A 159 -7.59 -3.85 12.14
N LEU A 160 -7.27 -4.30 10.92
CA LEU A 160 -6.30 -5.39 10.69
C LEU A 160 -4.91 -5.02 11.23
N LYS A 161 -4.41 -3.83 10.92
CA LYS A 161 -3.08 -3.38 11.34
C LYS A 161 -2.98 -3.23 12.87
N VAL A 162 -4.05 -2.80 13.54
CA VAL A 162 -4.11 -2.74 15.01
C VAL A 162 -4.09 -4.14 15.62
N LYS A 163 -4.83 -5.10 15.05
CA LYS A 163 -4.80 -6.50 15.49
C LYS A 163 -3.41 -7.11 15.34
N GLU A 164 -2.78 -6.94 14.18
CA GLU A 164 -1.39 -7.37 13.95
C GLU A 164 -0.40 -6.68 14.89
N LEU A 165 -0.61 -5.40 15.21
CA LEU A 165 0.26 -4.66 16.13
C LEU A 165 0.16 -5.18 17.57
N ARG A 166 -1.01 -5.65 17.99
CA ARG A 166 -1.21 -6.33 19.28
C ARG A 166 -0.43 -7.65 19.31
N GLN A 167 -0.58 -8.48 18.28
CA GLN A 167 0.17 -9.74 18.14
C GLN A 167 1.69 -9.51 18.17
N ILE A 168 2.20 -8.54 17.40
CA ILE A 168 3.64 -8.18 17.42
C ILE A 168 4.09 -7.72 18.82
N SER A 169 3.21 -7.07 19.58
CA SER A 169 3.54 -6.61 20.94
C SER A 169 3.57 -7.77 21.94
N GLU A 170 2.68 -8.75 21.79
CA GLU A 170 2.68 -10.00 22.58
C GLU A 170 3.92 -10.85 22.26
N ASP A 171 4.26 -10.99 20.98
CA ASP A 171 5.49 -11.66 20.53
C ASP A 171 6.75 -11.00 21.12
N GLU A 172 6.77 -9.66 21.18
CA GLU A 172 7.89 -8.90 21.76
C GLU A 172 8.03 -9.18 23.26
N GLN A 173 6.92 -9.20 24.00
CA GLN A 173 6.92 -9.53 25.42
C GLN A 173 7.39 -10.97 25.67
N CYS A 174 6.92 -11.93 24.87
CA CYS A 174 7.31 -13.33 24.97
C CYS A 174 8.82 -13.52 24.73
N LEU A 175 9.38 -12.87 23.71
CA LEU A 175 10.82 -12.89 23.44
C LEU A 175 11.63 -12.24 24.56
N LEU A 176 11.15 -11.13 25.14
CA LEU A 176 11.81 -10.49 26.29
C LEU A 176 11.86 -11.42 27.50
N SER A 177 10.77 -12.13 27.80
CA SER A 177 10.75 -13.12 28.89
C SER A 177 11.67 -14.31 28.62
N THR A 178 11.70 -14.80 27.38
CA THR A 178 12.62 -15.90 27.00
C THR A 178 14.08 -15.46 27.15
N ARG A 179 14.41 -14.22 26.77
CA ARG A 179 15.73 -13.63 26.96
C ARG A 179 16.14 -13.57 28.43
N GLU A 180 15.23 -13.14 29.31
CA GLU A 180 15.50 -13.08 30.75
C GLU A 180 15.80 -14.48 31.31
N VAL A 181 15.02 -15.49 30.93
CA VAL A 181 15.24 -16.89 31.34
C VAL A 181 16.56 -17.43 30.80
N SER A 182 16.84 -17.19 29.52
CA SER A 182 18.10 -17.60 28.91
C SER A 182 19.28 -16.91 29.62
N MET A 183 19.16 -15.63 30.04
CA MET A 183 20.18 -14.83 30.76
C MET A 183 20.55 -15.49 32.08
N ILE A 184 19.54 -15.91 32.83
CA ILE A 184 19.70 -16.67 34.07
C ILE A 184 20.41 -18.00 33.81
N ARG A 185 20.22 -18.62 32.64
CA ARG A 185 20.80 -19.92 32.25
C ARG A 185 22.17 -19.84 31.58
N GLY A 186 22.69 -18.64 31.28
CA GLY A 186 24.00 -18.44 30.65
C GLY A 186 24.12 -18.95 29.21
N ILE A 187 23.01 -19.10 28.47
CA ILE A 187 22.98 -19.58 27.08
C ILE A 187 23.23 -18.39 26.13
N GLY A 188 24.01 -18.51 25.05
CA GLY A 188 24.29 -17.37 24.15
C GLY A 188 23.05 -16.70 23.53
N PHE A 189 23.05 -15.35 23.43
CA PHE A 189 21.86 -14.51 23.12
C PHE A 189 21.88 -13.79 21.77
N ALA A 190 22.95 -13.91 20.99
CA ALA A 190 23.13 -13.06 19.81
C ALA A 190 21.97 -13.17 18.81
N ASP A 191 21.42 -14.37 18.63
CA ASP A 191 20.26 -14.62 17.74
C ASP A 191 18.94 -14.03 18.30
N GLU A 192 18.73 -14.09 19.62
CA GLU A 192 17.55 -13.49 20.27
C GLU A 192 17.57 -11.96 20.20
N GLU A 193 18.75 -11.35 20.35
CA GLU A 193 18.91 -9.90 20.21
C GLU A 193 18.63 -9.42 18.78
N GLU A 194 19.10 -10.17 17.78
CA GLU A 194 18.80 -9.87 16.38
C GLU A 194 17.29 -10.01 16.09
N LYS A 195 16.64 -11.06 16.60
CA LYS A 195 15.19 -11.28 16.48
C LYS A 195 14.41 -10.14 17.12
N LEU A 196 14.78 -9.72 18.34
CA LEU A 196 14.14 -8.61 19.04
C LEU A 196 14.30 -7.29 18.26
N ARG A 197 15.49 -7.03 17.71
CA ARG A 197 15.73 -5.85 16.86
C ARG A 197 14.84 -5.85 15.63
N LYS A 198 14.76 -6.98 14.92
CA LYS A 198 13.87 -7.15 13.74
C LYS A 198 12.41 -6.94 14.12
N LEU A 199 11.98 -7.48 15.25
CA LEU A 199 10.59 -7.34 15.72
C LEU A 199 10.24 -5.89 16.09
N ARG A 200 11.14 -5.17 16.76
CA ARG A 200 10.98 -3.74 17.06
C ARG A 200 10.88 -2.88 15.80
N LEU A 201 11.70 -3.17 14.79
CA LEU A 201 11.62 -2.51 13.48
C LEU A 201 10.28 -2.81 12.80
N LYS A 202 9.85 -4.08 12.80
CA LYS A 202 8.53 -4.49 12.27
C LYS A 202 7.39 -3.76 12.98
N LYS A 203 7.45 -3.64 14.31
CA LYS A 203 6.49 -2.92 15.15
C LYS A 203 6.44 -1.43 14.79
N LEU A 204 7.59 -0.78 14.64
CA LEU A 204 7.68 0.62 14.22
C LEU A 204 7.04 0.82 12.84
N MET A 205 7.38 -0.02 11.87
CA MET A 205 6.80 0.04 10.52
C MET A 205 5.28 -0.16 10.51
N LYS A 206 4.78 -1.05 11.38
CA LYS A 206 3.34 -1.27 11.52
C LYS A 206 2.64 -0.07 12.17
N ARG A 207 3.22 0.55 13.20
CA ARG A 207 2.72 1.80 13.80
C ARG A 207 2.65 2.94 12.78
N LEU A 208 3.72 3.13 12.01
CA LEU A 208 3.74 4.12 10.93
C LEU A 208 2.65 3.84 9.89
N SER A 209 2.40 2.57 9.57
CA SER A 209 1.31 2.19 8.65
C SER A 209 -0.07 2.53 9.19
N VAL A 210 -0.32 2.39 10.49
CA VAL A 210 -1.59 2.81 11.12
C VAL A 210 -1.76 4.33 11.05
N ILE A 211 -0.70 5.09 11.36
CA ILE A 211 -0.72 6.56 11.27
C ILE A 211 -0.98 7.01 9.82
N GLN A 212 -0.35 6.35 8.85
CA GLN A 212 -0.53 6.61 7.43
C GLN A 212 -2.00 6.43 7.01
N ASP A 213 -2.60 5.27 7.34
CA ASP A 213 -4.00 4.99 7.01
C ASP A 213 -4.96 5.94 7.70
N PHE A 214 -4.67 6.38 8.93
CA PHE A 214 -5.50 7.35 9.62
C PHE A 214 -5.46 8.72 8.91
N ALA A 215 -4.28 9.16 8.48
CA ALA A 215 -4.10 10.38 7.71
C ALA A 215 -4.80 10.30 6.34
N ASP A 216 -4.70 9.17 5.65
CA ASP A 216 -5.41 8.95 4.39
C ASP A 216 -6.93 8.80 4.59
N GLY A 217 -7.37 8.20 5.68
CA GLY A 217 -8.78 8.11 6.08
C GLY A 217 -9.41 9.46 6.38
N LEU A 218 -8.65 10.38 7.01
CA LEU A 218 -9.08 11.77 7.19
C LEU A 218 -9.30 12.47 5.84
N MET A 219 -8.43 12.19 4.86
CA MET A 219 -8.58 12.72 3.51
C MET A 219 -9.79 12.16 2.78
N ALA A 220 -10.01 10.84 2.84
CA ALA A 220 -11.19 10.20 2.27
C ALA A 220 -12.48 10.75 2.89
N LEU A 221 -12.48 10.98 4.21
CA LEU A 221 -13.62 11.58 4.91
C LEU A 221 -13.89 13.02 4.46
N ALA A 222 -12.85 13.82 4.24
CA ALA A 222 -12.99 15.17 3.70
C ALA A 222 -13.55 15.16 2.26
N ASP A 223 -13.16 14.18 1.44
CA ASP A 223 -13.70 14.01 0.09
C ASP A 223 -15.19 13.57 0.12
N ILE A 224 -15.60 12.75 1.10
CA ILE A 224 -17.02 12.38 1.32
C ILE A 224 -17.87 13.59 1.72
N SER A 225 -17.34 14.47 2.58
CA SER A 225 -18.07 15.64 3.07
C SER A 225 -18.12 16.81 2.08
N ASP A 226 -17.66 16.61 0.84
CA ASP A 226 -17.43 17.67 -0.15
C ASP A 226 -16.58 18.82 0.43
N GLY A 227 -15.63 18.51 1.34
CA GLY A 227 -14.77 19.47 2.00
C GLY A 227 -15.46 20.35 3.05
N LYS A 228 -16.65 19.97 3.52
CA LYS A 228 -17.39 20.71 4.57
C LYS A 228 -16.94 20.29 5.97
N GLY A 229 -16.79 21.25 6.88
CA GLY A 229 -16.48 21.04 8.30
C GLY A 229 -15.08 21.50 8.72
N MET A 230 -14.86 21.59 10.04
CA MET A 230 -13.59 22.08 10.63
C MET A 230 -12.39 21.17 10.34
N LEU A 231 -12.63 19.86 10.15
CA LEU A 231 -11.60 18.88 9.79
C LEU A 231 -11.15 18.98 8.33
N SER A 232 -11.82 19.80 7.52
CA SER A 232 -11.50 20.03 6.11
C SER A 232 -10.60 21.25 5.90
N ALA A 233 -9.99 21.78 6.98
CA ALA A 233 -9.05 22.89 6.89
C ALA A 233 -7.92 22.55 5.88
N PRO A 234 -7.71 23.37 4.83
CA PRO A 234 -6.82 23.02 3.73
C PRO A 234 -5.38 22.70 4.18
N LEU A 235 -4.87 23.42 5.18
CA LEU A 235 -3.53 23.20 5.71
C LEU A 235 -3.43 21.87 6.49
N LEU A 236 -4.44 21.54 7.29
CA LEU A 236 -4.51 20.28 8.03
C LEU A 236 -4.53 19.10 7.06
N LEU A 237 -5.42 19.14 6.08
CA LEU A 237 -5.57 18.08 5.08
C LEU A 237 -4.30 17.90 4.26
N SER A 238 -3.65 19.01 3.91
CA SER A 238 -2.41 18.97 3.12
C SER A 238 -1.23 18.45 3.94
N SER A 239 -1.17 18.80 5.22
CA SER A 239 -0.17 18.26 6.15
C SER A 239 -0.36 16.77 6.39
N ALA A 240 -1.61 16.31 6.57
CA ALA A 240 -1.95 14.90 6.67
C ALA A 240 -1.54 14.13 5.41
N GLY A 241 -1.87 14.68 4.22
CA GLY A 241 -1.48 14.09 2.95
C GLY A 241 0.03 14.02 2.73
N LEU A 242 0.78 15.05 3.15
CA LEU A 242 2.23 15.05 3.11
C LEU A 242 2.83 14.02 4.07
N LEU A 243 2.34 13.96 5.32
CA LEU A 243 2.78 12.99 6.32
C LEU A 243 2.59 11.56 5.82
N SER A 244 1.40 11.23 5.31
CA SER A 244 1.14 9.90 4.72
C SER A 244 2.11 9.61 3.56
N ALA A 245 2.36 10.60 2.69
CA ALA A 245 3.27 10.44 1.56
C ALA A 245 4.71 10.14 1.99
N LEU A 246 5.22 10.84 3.01
CA LEU A 246 6.57 10.63 3.54
C LEU A 246 6.70 9.26 4.19
N ILE A 247 5.73 8.86 5.02
CA ILE A 247 5.70 7.53 5.63
C ILE A 247 5.69 6.44 4.55
N SER A 248 4.81 6.58 3.56
CA SER A 248 4.67 5.62 2.48
C SER A 248 5.96 5.52 1.64
N THR A 249 6.64 6.64 1.40
CA THR A 249 7.93 6.69 0.68
C THR A 249 9.01 5.96 1.46
N HIS A 250 9.15 6.26 2.75
CA HIS A 250 10.12 5.59 3.62
C HIS A 250 9.92 4.07 3.66
N LYS A 251 8.67 3.60 3.78
CA LYS A 251 8.34 2.18 3.75
C LYS A 251 8.75 1.50 2.43
N ASN A 252 8.48 2.14 1.30
CA ASN A 252 8.89 1.59 0.01
C ASN A 252 10.41 1.60 -0.15
N TRP A 253 11.08 2.67 0.27
CA TRP A 253 12.53 2.79 0.17
C TRP A 253 13.26 1.67 0.93
N ILE A 254 12.79 1.30 2.12
CA ILE A 254 13.37 0.20 2.91
C ILE A 254 13.09 -1.17 2.28
N SER A 255 12.04 -1.29 1.48
CA SER A 255 11.64 -2.55 0.84
C SER A 255 12.31 -2.78 -0.52
N CYS A 256 13.00 -1.78 -1.07
CA CYS A 256 13.78 -1.84 -2.30
C CYS A 256 15.20 -2.35 -2.04
#